data_AF-A0AAN4KLH3-F1
#
_entry.id   AF-A0AAN4KLH3-F1
#
_cell.length_a   1.000
_cell.length_b   1.000
_cell.length_c   1.000
_cell.angle_alpha   90.00
_cell.angle_beta   90.00
_cell.angle_gamma   90.00
#
_symmetry.space_group_name_H-M   'P 1'
#
loop_
_entity.id
_entity.type
_entity.pdbx_description
1 polymer ?
#
loop_
_entity_poly.entity_id
_entity_poly.type
_entity_poly.pdbx_seq_one_letter_code
_entity_poly.pdbx_strand_id
1 'polypeptide(L)'
;MPLKNYGVLKGKVVGYTPPDNNDRTPHFTVNVSDNNNREYEIIINVKSKKRPSDLLYYEGENFHSEQITNLPNLNYGFTKITRNNREIALDYIRGNLLDGCKLVPLPVTAPGEDNDLQDKFLNYMKTSANNPKVDMYTYGEEITWNSCCSYEPRKCRKIQSG
;
A
#
# COMPACT_ATOMS: atom_id res chain seq x y z
N MET A 1 -15.66 -0.60 10.72
CA MET A 1 -15.01 -0.20 12.00
C MET A 1 -13.95 0.84 11.66
N PRO A 2 -13.76 1.90 12.47
CA PRO A 2 -12.68 2.86 12.24
C PRO A 2 -11.32 2.18 12.44
N LEU A 3 -10.33 2.57 11.63
CA LEU A 3 -8.94 2.11 11.78
C LEU A 3 -8.41 2.53 13.17
N LYS A 4 -7.81 1.59 13.90
CA LYS A 4 -7.30 1.82 15.27
C LYS A 4 -5.85 2.28 15.28
N ASN A 5 -5.06 1.79 14.33
CA ASN A 5 -3.63 2.09 14.19
C ASN A 5 -3.30 2.68 12.83
N TYR A 6 -4.07 3.69 12.39
CA TYR A 6 -3.78 4.39 11.15
C TYR A 6 -2.47 5.17 11.23
N GLY A 7 -1.67 5.10 10.18
CA GLY A 7 -0.40 5.79 10.08
C GLY A 7 0.20 5.74 8.69
N VAL A 8 1.43 6.23 8.58
CA VAL A 8 2.23 6.22 7.36
C VAL A 8 3.57 5.55 7.63
N LEU A 9 3.95 4.61 6.78
CA LEU A 9 5.27 3.98 6.76
C LEU A 9 6.15 4.68 5.73
N LYS A 10 7.34 5.11 6.13
CA LYS A 10 8.42 5.53 5.22
C LYS A 10 9.53 4.48 5.21
N GLY A 11 9.93 3.99 4.04
CA GLY A 11 11.04 3.05 3.96
C GLY A 11 11.54 2.75 2.55
N LYS A 12 12.47 1.81 2.45
CA LYS A 12 13.04 1.30 1.20
C LYS A 12 12.41 -0.02 0.82
N VAL A 13 12.02 -0.18 -0.43
CA VAL A 13 11.55 -1.48 -0.95
C VAL A 13 12.76 -2.42 -1.06
N VAL A 14 12.73 -3.53 -0.33
CA VAL A 14 13.77 -4.58 -0.38
C VAL A 14 13.32 -5.81 -1.15
N GLY A 15 12.01 -5.98 -1.34
CA GLY A 15 11.44 -7.05 -2.13
C GLY A 15 9.94 -6.92 -2.29
N TYR A 16 9.36 -7.75 -3.14
CA TYR A 16 7.92 -7.81 -3.35
C TYR A 16 7.52 -9.18 -3.91
N THR A 17 6.25 -9.54 -3.70
CA THR A 17 5.64 -10.78 -4.19
C THR A 17 4.34 -10.42 -4.88
N PRO A 18 4.26 -10.54 -6.22
CA PRO A 18 3.01 -10.40 -6.95
C PRO A 18 1.99 -11.47 -6.50
N PRO A 19 0.69 -11.21 -6.64
CA PRO A 19 -0.34 -12.19 -6.30
C PRO A 19 -0.22 -13.46 -7.16
N ASP A 20 -0.53 -14.60 -6.57
CA ASP A 20 -0.77 -15.84 -7.33
C ASP A 20 -2.15 -15.77 -7.98
N ASN A 21 -2.22 -16.04 -9.28
CA ASN A 21 -3.46 -16.10 -10.06
C ASN A 21 -4.44 -17.16 -9.52
N ASN A 22 -3.95 -18.16 -8.80
CA ASN A 22 -4.76 -19.22 -8.17
C ASN A 22 -5.22 -18.87 -6.75
N ASP A 23 -4.77 -17.76 -6.16
CA ASP A 23 -5.22 -17.33 -4.84
C ASP A 23 -6.66 -16.80 -4.89
N ARG A 24 -7.47 -17.22 -3.90
CA ARG A 24 -8.85 -16.75 -3.71
C ARG A 24 -8.91 -15.37 -3.06
N THR A 25 -7.81 -14.88 -2.51
CA THR A 25 -7.61 -13.55 -1.91
C THR A 25 -6.28 -12.95 -2.37
N PRO A 26 -6.10 -12.76 -3.69
CA PRO A 26 -4.81 -12.33 -4.23
C PRO A 26 -4.46 -10.96 -3.66
N HIS A 27 -3.31 -10.93 -3.00
CA HIS A 27 -2.71 -9.73 -2.45
C HIS A 27 -1.31 -9.59 -3.02
N PHE A 28 -0.94 -8.34 -3.29
CA PHE A 28 0.41 -7.98 -3.65
C PHE A 28 1.14 -7.64 -2.36
N THR A 29 2.26 -8.32 -2.10
CA THR A 29 3.05 -8.09 -0.89
C THR A 29 4.27 -7.26 -1.22
N VAL A 30 4.59 -6.26 -0.39
CA VAL A 30 5.82 -5.47 -0.50
C VAL A 30 6.57 -5.53 0.82
N ASN A 31 7.85 -5.87 0.75
CA ASN A 31 8.76 -5.85 1.89
C ASN A 31 9.52 -4.53 1.91
N VAL A 32 9.40 -3.81 3.01
CA VAL A 32 9.99 -2.49 3.20
C VAL A 32 10.90 -2.51 4.42
N SER A 33 12.10 -1.96 4.29
CA SER A 33 13.06 -1.80 5.39
C SER A 33 13.19 -0.33 5.79
N ASP A 34 13.30 -0.07 7.10
CA ASP A 34 13.72 1.23 7.62
C ASP A 34 15.25 1.35 7.70
N ASN A 35 15.74 2.52 8.14
CA ASN A 35 17.18 2.75 8.30
C ASN A 35 17.84 1.95 9.44
N ASN A 36 17.05 1.29 10.29
CA ASN A 36 17.53 0.45 11.39
C ASN A 36 17.44 -1.05 11.04
N ASN A 37 17.21 -1.40 9.77
CA ASN A 37 16.99 -2.76 9.28
C ASN A 37 15.75 -3.44 9.90
N ARG A 38 14.76 -2.67 10.36
CA ARG A 38 13.46 -3.21 10.71
C ARG A 38 12.65 -3.42 9.43
N GLU A 39 12.19 -4.64 9.23
CA GLU A 39 11.36 -5.00 8.09
C GLU A 39 9.86 -4.87 8.39
N TYR A 40 9.13 -4.46 7.37
CA TYR A 40 7.70 -4.27 7.35
C TYR A 40 7.13 -5.00 6.14
N GLU A 41 6.05 -5.76 6.36
CA GLU A 41 5.29 -6.39 5.29
C GLU A 41 4.03 -5.56 5.00
N ILE A 42 3.89 -5.12 3.76
CA ILE A 42 2.72 -4.37 3.28
C ILE A 42 1.89 -5.32 2.43
N ILE A 43 0.61 -5.45 2.79
CA ILE A 43 -0.35 -6.31 2.07
C ILE A 43 -1.33 -5.41 1.32
N ILE A 44 -1.29 -5.46 -0.01
CA ILE A 44 -2.12 -4.64 -0.90
C ILE A 44 -3.15 -5.53 -1.59
N ASN A 45 -4.43 -5.23 -1.41
CA ASN A 45 -5.47 -5.92 -2.17
C ASN A 45 -5.47 -5.40 -3.61
N VAL A 46 -5.22 -6.30 -4.55
CA VAL A 46 -5.22 -5.99 -6.00
C VAL A 46 -6.43 -6.55 -6.73
N LYS A 47 -7.34 -7.23 -6.01
CA LYS A 47 -8.58 -7.78 -6.54
C LYS A 47 -9.73 -7.66 -5.54
N SER A 48 -10.88 -7.18 -6.00
CA SER A 48 -12.13 -7.21 -5.22
C SER A 48 -12.90 -8.52 -5.47
N LYS A 49 -13.52 -9.05 -4.41
CA LYS A 49 -14.43 -10.22 -4.50
C LYS A 49 -15.84 -9.86 -4.99
N LYS A 50 -16.21 -8.58 -4.99
CA LYS A 50 -17.57 -8.09 -5.29
C LYS A 50 -17.61 -7.51 -6.70
N ARG A 51 -18.60 -7.92 -7.51
CA ARG A 51 -18.82 -7.39 -8.87
C ARG A 51 -19.74 -6.14 -8.85
N PRO A 52 -19.52 -5.16 -9.75
CA PRO A 52 -18.34 -5.01 -10.60
C PRO A 52 -17.12 -4.67 -9.72
N SER A 53 -15.98 -5.28 -10.04
CA SER A 53 -14.73 -5.12 -9.29
C SER A 53 -13.79 -4.09 -9.94
N ASP A 54 -14.27 -3.37 -10.94
CA ASP A 54 -13.55 -2.30 -11.61
C ASP A 54 -13.22 -1.20 -10.60
N LEU A 55 -11.99 -0.69 -10.65
CA LEU A 55 -11.54 0.38 -9.79
C LEU A 55 -11.22 1.59 -10.64
N LEU A 56 -11.59 2.76 -10.11
CA LEU A 56 -11.06 4.01 -10.60
C LEU A 56 -9.65 4.19 -10.06
N TYR A 57 -8.70 4.37 -10.96
CA TYR A 57 -7.29 4.48 -10.66
C TYR A 57 -6.75 5.83 -11.13
N TYR A 58 -5.81 6.36 -10.37
CA TYR A 58 -5.08 7.58 -10.71
C TYR A 58 -3.59 7.35 -10.50
N GLU A 59 -2.83 7.70 -11.52
CA GLU A 59 -1.37 7.72 -11.53
C GLU A 59 -0.96 9.08 -12.06
N GLY A 60 -0.17 9.80 -11.26
CA GLY A 60 0.35 11.10 -11.62
C GLY A 60 1.86 11.10 -11.50
N GLU A 61 2.56 11.23 -12.62
CA GLU A 61 3.95 11.65 -12.60
C GLU A 61 4.03 13.09 -12.09
N ASN A 62 5.07 13.43 -11.31
CA ASN A 62 5.21 14.74 -10.68
C ASN A 62 3.98 15.12 -9.83
N PHE A 63 3.57 14.20 -8.95
CA PHE A 63 2.45 14.44 -8.06
C PHE A 63 2.76 15.60 -7.10
N HIS A 64 2.00 16.69 -7.21
CA HIS A 64 2.14 17.87 -6.36
C HIS A 64 0.87 18.04 -5.51
N SER A 65 1.01 17.86 -4.20
CA SER A 65 -0.02 18.21 -3.22
C SER A 65 0.65 18.74 -1.95
N GLU A 66 0.06 19.78 -1.36
CA GLU A 66 0.52 20.32 -0.08
C GLU A 66 0.57 19.23 1.02
N GLN A 67 -0.29 18.21 0.93
CA GLN A 67 -0.35 17.12 1.92
C GLN A 67 0.85 16.20 1.91
N ILE A 68 1.50 16.01 0.75
CA ILE A 68 2.67 15.13 0.65
C ILE A 68 3.99 15.88 0.86
N THR A 69 3.95 17.21 0.96
CA THR A 69 5.14 18.05 1.11
C THR A 69 5.88 17.77 2.43
N ASN A 70 5.15 17.29 3.45
CA ASN A 70 5.72 16.95 4.75
C ASN A 70 6.31 15.53 4.82
N LEU A 71 6.00 14.65 3.86
CA LEU A 71 6.43 13.25 3.86
C LEU A 71 7.95 13.07 3.85
N PRO A 72 8.73 13.82 3.05
CA PRO A 72 10.20 13.72 3.06
C PRO A 72 10.82 13.95 4.44
N ASN A 73 10.18 14.75 5.30
CA ASN A 73 10.66 15.07 6.65
C ASN A 73 10.39 13.96 7.67
N LEU A 74 9.60 12.95 7.33
CA LEU A 74 9.36 11.82 8.22
C LEU A 74 10.63 11.01 8.44
N ASN A 75 10.78 10.51 9.67
CA ASN A 75 11.74 9.46 9.96
C ASN A 75 11.34 8.18 9.24
N TYR A 76 12.33 7.35 8.91
CA TYR A 76 12.08 6.01 8.41
C TYR A 76 11.39 5.16 9.49
N GLY A 77 10.51 4.25 9.06
CA GLY A 77 9.64 3.46 9.91
C GLY A 77 8.19 3.94 9.92
N PHE A 78 7.38 3.32 10.79
CA PHE A 78 5.96 3.61 10.89
C PHE A 78 5.69 4.80 11.82
N THR A 79 5.01 5.82 11.29
CA THR A 79 4.54 6.98 12.04
C THR A 79 3.03 6.89 12.24
N LYS A 80 2.60 6.71 13.48
CA LYS A 80 1.18 6.69 13.83
C LYS A 80 0.56 8.07 13.66
N ILE A 81 -0.61 8.13 13.02
CA ILE A 81 -1.39 9.35 12.84
C ILE A 81 -2.37 9.47 14.00
N THR A 82 -2.33 10.62 14.65
CA THR A 82 -3.11 10.95 15.85
C THR A 82 -3.74 12.33 15.68
N ARG A 83 -4.36 12.87 16.73
CA ARG A 83 -4.89 14.24 16.70
C ARG A 83 -3.79 15.30 16.63
N ASN A 84 -2.56 14.98 17.04
CA ASN A 84 -1.48 15.93 17.20
C ASN A 84 -0.62 16.10 15.94
N ASN A 85 -0.77 15.20 14.97
CA ASN A 85 -0.02 15.18 13.71
C ASN A 85 -0.97 14.90 12.53
N ARG A 86 -2.05 15.66 12.42
CA ARG A 86 -3.08 15.45 11.38
C ARG A 86 -2.64 15.96 10.02
N GLU A 87 -1.66 16.85 9.98
CA GLU A 87 -1.07 17.44 8.77
C GLU A 87 -0.38 16.41 7.87
N ILE A 88 -0.02 15.24 8.39
CA ILE A 88 0.51 14.13 7.58
C ILE A 88 -0.58 13.14 7.15
N ALA A 89 -1.84 13.31 7.57
CA ALA A 89 -2.95 12.42 7.21
C ALA A 89 -3.48 12.72 5.81
N LEU A 90 -3.97 11.68 5.12
CA LEU A 90 -4.67 11.86 3.85
C LEU A 90 -6.03 12.52 4.09
N ASP A 91 -6.29 13.64 3.43
CA ASP A 91 -7.61 14.24 3.33
C ASP A 91 -7.98 14.40 1.86
N TYR A 92 -8.73 13.42 1.35
CA TYR A 92 -9.17 13.33 -0.04
C TYR A 92 -10.13 14.43 -0.48
N ILE A 93 -10.74 15.16 0.45
CA ILE A 93 -11.74 16.20 0.14
C ILE A 93 -11.04 17.57 0.05
N ARG A 94 -10.21 17.90 1.04
CA ARG A 94 -9.57 19.23 1.13
C ARG A 94 -8.14 19.25 0.60
N GLY A 95 -7.52 18.09 0.43
CA GLY A 95 -6.11 17.94 0.08
C GLY A 95 -5.74 18.09 -1.37
N ASN A 96 -6.74 18.21 -2.25
CA ASN A 96 -6.56 18.17 -3.69
C ASN A 96 -5.67 16.98 -4.12
N LEU A 97 -5.82 15.83 -3.44
CA LEU A 97 -5.00 14.63 -3.65
C LEU A 97 -5.36 13.92 -4.96
N LEU A 98 -6.58 14.12 -5.45
CA LEU A 98 -7.05 13.48 -6.66
C LEU A 98 -7.96 14.45 -7.40
N ASP A 99 -7.76 14.52 -8.71
CA ASP A 99 -8.73 15.11 -9.61
C ASP A 99 -9.63 13.98 -10.10
N GLY A 100 -10.90 14.00 -9.69
CA GLY A 100 -11.86 12.97 -10.06
C GLY A 100 -12.05 12.84 -11.58
N CYS A 101 -11.77 13.90 -12.34
CA CYS A 101 -11.86 13.89 -13.81
C CYS A 101 -10.67 13.16 -14.47
N LYS A 102 -9.58 12.91 -13.72
CA LYS A 102 -8.39 12.20 -14.19
C LYS A 102 -8.38 10.73 -13.80
N LEU A 103 -9.43 10.25 -13.11
CA LEU A 103 -9.56 8.84 -12.77
C LEU A 103 -9.86 8.02 -14.02
N VAL A 104 -9.04 7.00 -14.25
CA VAL A 104 -9.19 6.07 -15.37
C VAL A 104 -9.73 4.74 -14.83
N PRO A 105 -10.78 4.17 -15.44
CA PRO A 105 -11.22 2.82 -15.07
C PRO A 105 -10.14 1.82 -15.43
N LEU A 106 -9.69 1.04 -14.45
CA LEU A 106 -8.83 -0.12 -14.70
C LEU A 106 -9.64 -1.41 -14.63
N PRO A 107 -9.46 -2.32 -15.60
CA PRO A 107 -9.98 -3.66 -15.51
C PRO A 107 -9.33 -4.40 -14.34
N VAL A 108 -10.06 -5.37 -13.79
CA VAL A 108 -9.62 -6.20 -12.66
C VAL A 108 -8.41 -7.05 -13.02
N THR A 109 -8.39 -7.55 -14.26
CA THR A 109 -7.32 -8.35 -14.86
C THR A 109 -7.45 -8.18 -16.37
N ALA A 110 -6.36 -7.87 -17.07
CA ALA A 110 -6.37 -7.75 -18.53
C ALA A 110 -5.13 -8.40 -19.16
N PRO A 111 -5.24 -9.01 -20.36
CA PRO A 111 -4.09 -9.60 -21.04
C PRO A 111 -3.19 -8.52 -21.63
N GLY A 112 -1.90 -8.51 -21.28
CA GLY A 112 -0.93 -7.50 -21.71
C GLY A 112 -0.07 -7.05 -20.54
N GLU A 113 0.70 -5.98 -20.72
CA GLU A 113 1.41 -5.29 -19.64
C GLU A 113 0.82 -3.89 -19.45
N ASP A 114 0.89 -3.37 -18.23
CA ASP A 114 0.47 -2.00 -17.83
C ASP A 114 -1.02 -1.69 -18.09
N ASN A 115 -1.87 -2.71 -18.09
CA ASN A 115 -3.28 -2.57 -18.41
C ASN A 115 -4.22 -2.86 -17.24
N ASP A 116 -3.69 -3.34 -16.11
CA ASP A 116 -4.41 -3.56 -14.87
C ASP A 116 -3.62 -3.07 -13.64
N LEU A 117 -4.25 -3.14 -12.48
CA LEU A 117 -3.65 -2.63 -11.24
C LEU A 117 -2.40 -3.42 -10.82
N GLN A 118 -2.36 -4.72 -11.08
CA GLN A 118 -1.24 -5.57 -10.72
C GLN A 118 0.00 -5.20 -11.53
N ASP A 119 -0.15 -5.02 -12.84
CA ASP A 119 0.95 -4.65 -13.72
C ASP A 119 1.53 -3.29 -13.37
N LYS A 120 0.67 -2.32 -13.03
CA LYS A 120 1.10 -1.00 -12.59
C LYS A 120 1.95 -1.06 -11.33
N PHE A 121 1.48 -1.77 -10.30
CA PHE A 121 2.29 -1.99 -9.09
C PHE A 121 3.60 -2.70 -9.41
N LEU A 122 3.57 -3.72 -10.26
CA LEU A 122 4.77 -4.46 -10.65
C LEU A 122 5.81 -3.54 -11.31
N ASN A 123 5.40 -2.63 -12.18
CA ASN A 123 6.28 -1.68 -12.85
C ASN A 123 6.98 -0.75 -11.85
N TYR A 124 6.22 -0.17 -10.91
CA TYR A 124 6.80 0.65 -9.84
C TYR A 124 7.73 -0.14 -8.92
N MET A 125 7.38 -1.38 -8.61
CA MET A 125 8.20 -2.20 -7.72
C MET A 125 9.51 -2.65 -8.39
N LYS A 126 9.51 -2.94 -9.69
CA LYS A 126 10.72 -3.25 -10.47
C LYS A 126 11.76 -2.12 -10.39
N THR A 127 11.33 -0.85 -10.41
CA THR A 127 12.24 0.30 -10.34
C THR A 127 12.62 0.70 -8.92
N SER A 128 11.79 0.33 -7.93
CA SER A 128 11.95 0.74 -6.53
C SER A 128 12.74 -0.28 -5.71
N ALA A 129 12.59 -1.57 -6.02
CA ALA A 129 13.23 -2.63 -5.25
C ALA A 129 14.77 -2.51 -5.28
N ASN A 130 15.37 -2.49 -4.10
CA ASN A 130 16.82 -2.32 -3.89
C ASN A 130 17.39 -1.02 -4.48
N ASN A 131 16.53 -0.01 -4.73
CA ASN A 131 16.96 1.28 -5.23
C ASN A 131 17.11 2.29 -4.06
N PRO A 132 18.35 2.65 -3.65
CA PRO A 132 18.56 3.53 -2.51
C PRO A 132 18.08 4.97 -2.76
N LYS A 133 17.77 5.35 -4.01
CA LYS A 133 17.27 6.68 -4.37
C LYS A 133 15.76 6.82 -4.27
N VAL A 134 15.03 5.73 -4.07
CA VAL A 134 13.57 5.71 -4.01
C VAL A 134 13.11 5.52 -2.58
N ASP A 135 12.22 6.40 -2.11
CA ASP A 135 11.49 6.23 -0.84
C ASP A 135 10.07 5.79 -1.13
N MET A 136 9.57 4.82 -0.37
CA MET A 136 8.17 4.41 -0.40
C MET A 136 7.45 4.97 0.83
N TYR A 137 6.29 5.59 0.58
CA TYR A 137 5.37 6.10 1.60
C TYR A 137 4.06 5.33 1.53
N THR A 138 3.68 4.66 2.60
CA THR A 138 2.48 3.80 2.61
C THR A 138 1.55 4.16 3.75
N TYR A 139 0.34 4.58 3.40
CA TYR A 139 -0.73 4.81 4.37
C TYR A 139 -1.52 3.53 4.62
N GLY A 140 -1.79 3.24 5.89
CA GLY A 140 -2.54 2.05 6.25
C GLY A 140 -2.70 1.89 7.75
N GLU A 141 -3.27 0.76 8.14
CA GLU A 141 -3.35 0.36 9.55
C GLU A 141 -2.21 -0.61 9.87
N GLU A 142 -1.42 -0.31 10.92
CA GLU A 142 -0.43 -1.26 11.43
C GLU A 142 -1.14 -2.38 12.21
N ILE A 143 -0.99 -3.61 11.70
CA ILE A 143 -1.50 -4.82 12.32
C ILE A 143 -0.32 -5.55 12.95
N THR A 144 -0.29 -5.63 14.27
CA THR A 144 0.70 -6.45 15.00
C THR A 144 0.17 -7.86 15.16
N TRP A 145 1.05 -8.86 15.22
CA TRP A 145 0.68 -10.28 15.29
C TRP A 145 -0.31 -10.63 16.42
N ASN A 146 -0.25 -9.94 17.57
CA ASN A 146 -1.19 -10.13 18.67
C ASN A 146 -2.61 -9.62 18.36
N SER A 147 -2.76 -8.70 17.39
CA SER A 147 -4.04 -8.13 16.96
C SER A 147 -4.72 -8.93 15.85
N CYS A 148 -3.98 -9.76 15.09
CA CYS A 148 -4.53 -10.61 14.02
C CYS A 148 -5.64 -11.56 14.51
N CYS A 149 -5.52 -12.11 15.73
CA CYS A 149 -6.53 -12.97 16.33
C CYS A 149 -7.92 -12.32 16.49
N SER A 150 -7.97 -10.98 16.50
CA SER A 150 -9.23 -10.24 16.67
C SER A 150 -9.90 -9.82 15.35
N TYR A 151 -9.19 -9.87 14.22
CA TYR A 151 -9.67 -9.31 12.94
C TYR A 151 -10.25 -10.35 11.97
N GLU A 152 -9.69 -11.56 11.90
CA GLU A 152 -10.22 -12.66 11.06
C GLU A 152 -9.65 -14.04 11.51
N PRO A 153 -10.37 -14.85 12.31
CA PRO A 153 -9.84 -16.09 12.89
C PRO A 153 -9.42 -17.16 11.87
N ARG A 154 -9.85 -17.05 10.60
CA ARG A 154 -9.67 -18.10 9.59
C ARG A 154 -8.39 -17.98 8.75
N LYS A 155 -7.66 -16.87 8.84
CA LYS A 155 -6.44 -16.66 8.02
C LYS A 155 -5.14 -16.93 8.76
N CYS A 156 -5.16 -17.07 10.09
CA CYS A 156 -3.98 -17.37 10.89
C CYS A 156 -3.78 -18.87 11.15
N ARG A 157 -3.89 -19.73 10.12
CA ARG A 157 -3.32 -21.08 10.20
C ARG A 157 -1.90 -21.03 9.63
N LYS A 158 -0.91 -20.99 10.52
CA LYS A 158 0.43 -21.46 10.15
C LYS A 158 0.33 -22.93 9.78
N ILE A 159 0.84 -23.26 8.60
CA ILE A 159 1.33 -24.59 8.28
C ILE A 159 2.52 -24.80 9.23
N GLN A 160 2.34 -25.63 10.26
CA GLN A 160 3.46 -26.31 10.90
C GLN A 160 3.81 -27.48 10.00
N SER A 161 4.90 -27.36 9.24
CA SER A 161 5.60 -28.53 8.72
C SER A 161 6.55 -29.01 9.82
N GLY A 162 6.32 -30.22 10.31
CA GLY A 162 7.36 -31.03 10.94
C GLY A 162 8.31 -31.60 9.90
#